data_AF-A0A933H9C9-F1
#
_entry.id   AF-A0A933H9C9-F1
#
_cell.length_a   1.000
_cell.length_b   1.000
_cell.length_c   1.000
_cell.angle_alpha   90.00
_cell.angle_beta   90.00
_cell.angle_gamma   90.00
#
_symmetry.space_group_name_H-M   'P 1'
#
loop_
_entity.id
_entity.type
_entity.pdbx_description
1 polymer ?
#
loop_
_entity_poly.entity_id
_entity_poly.type
_entity_poly.pdbx_seq_one_letter_code
_entity_poly.pdbx_strand_id
1 'polypeptide(L)'
;LAMETAKFLRKSGFDVINFANYSGIEKETLIINYSRNASDAKKLKDVLNLERLEIYSKFDKLKIADIVLILGTDFDEKTIK
;
A
#
# COMPACT_ATOMS: atom_id res chain seq x y z
N LEU A 1 -1.55 13.45 2.04
CA LEU A 1 -1.41 12.03 2.46
C LEU A 1 -0.64 11.18 1.46
N ALA A 2 -1.17 10.86 0.27
CA ALA A 2 -0.53 9.93 -0.69
C ALA A 2 0.95 10.23 -1.01
N MET A 3 1.31 11.51 -1.23
CA MET A 3 2.70 11.91 -1.47
C MET A 3 3.63 11.65 -0.27
N GLU A 4 3.16 11.91 0.95
CA GLU A 4 3.96 11.69 2.16
C GLU A 4 4.13 10.20 2.43
N THR A 5 3.08 9.40 2.24
CA THR A 5 3.17 7.94 2.30
C THR A 5 4.17 7.41 1.27
N ALA A 6 4.15 7.92 0.04
CA ALA A 6 5.10 7.53 -1.00
C ALA A 6 6.56 7.86 -0.61
N LYS A 7 6.80 9.05 -0.04
CA LYS A 7 8.14 9.43 0.46
C LYS A 7 8.59 8.50 1.59
N PHE A 8 7.70 8.21 2.54
CA PHE A 8 7.98 7.30 3.65
C PHE A 8 8.34 5.90 3.14
N LEU A 9 7.53 5.32 2.25
CA LEU A 9 7.78 3.98 1.69
C LEU A 9 9.10 3.90 0.92
N ARG A 10 9.45 4.94 0.14
CA ARG A 10 10.77 5.01 -0.52
C ARG A 10 11.92 5.01 0.48
N LYS A 11 11.81 5.78 1.58
CA LYS A 11 12.81 5.76 2.66
C LYS A 11 12.90 4.39 3.35
N SER A 12 11.79 3.67 3.43
CA SER A 12 11.71 2.31 3.98
C SER A 12 12.15 1.21 2.99
N GLY A 13 12.64 1.57 1.80
CA GLY A 13 13.22 0.63 0.84
C GLY A 13 12.27 0.07 -0.22
N PHE A 14 11.05 0.60 -0.33
CA PHE A 14 10.12 0.22 -1.41
C PHE A 14 10.34 1.07 -2.67
N ASP A 15 10.29 0.43 -3.83
CA ASP A 15 10.25 1.14 -5.11
C ASP A 15 8.83 1.60 -5.43
N VAL A 16 8.53 2.85 -5.09
CA VAL A 16 7.22 3.46 -5.39
C VAL A 16 7.24 4.05 -6.79
N ILE A 17 6.70 3.31 -7.75
CA ILE A 17 6.66 3.70 -9.17
C ILE A 17 5.61 4.78 -9.49
N ASN A 18 4.53 4.88 -8.70
CA ASN A 18 3.47 5.88 -8.88
C ASN A 18 2.74 6.17 -7.55
N PHE A 19 2.22 7.39 -7.40
CA PHE A 19 1.29 7.79 -6.34
C PHE A 19 0.32 8.86 -6.87
N ALA A 20 -0.96 8.76 -6.52
CA ALA A 20 -1.99 9.70 -6.93
C ALA A 20 -3.17 9.66 -5.96
N ASN A 21 -4.08 10.62 -6.08
CA ASN A 21 -5.37 10.53 -5.40
C ASN A 21 -6.22 9.43 -6.06
N TYR A 22 -6.82 8.59 -5.23
CA TYR A 22 -7.77 7.60 -5.69
C TYR A 22 -9.08 8.29 -6.10
N SER A 23 -9.74 7.81 -7.15
CA SER A 23 -10.96 8.44 -7.66
C SER A 23 -12.16 8.28 -6.72
N GLY A 24 -12.12 7.31 -5.80
CA GLY A 24 -13.12 7.08 -4.78
C GLY A 24 -12.62 7.42 -3.37
N ILE A 25 -13.56 7.49 -2.43
CA ILE A 25 -13.26 7.53 -0.99
C ILE A 25 -13.47 6.13 -0.44
N GLU A 26 -12.39 5.48 -0.01
CA GLU A 26 -12.46 4.19 0.67
C GLU A 26 -12.51 4.41 2.19
N LYS A 27 -13.37 3.66 2.89
CA LYS A 27 -13.45 3.74 4.35
C LYS A 27 -12.24 3.11 5.01
N GLU A 28 -11.79 1.99 4.46
CA GLU A 28 -10.73 1.15 4.96
C GLU A 28 -9.51 1.22 4.05
N THR A 29 -8.33 1.15 4.65
CA THR A 29 -7.06 1.04 3.92
C THR A 29 -6.99 -0.36 3.32
N LEU A 30 -6.45 -0.47 2.10
CA LEU A 30 -6.39 -1.74 1.37
C LEU A 30 -5.00 -1.98 0.81
N ILE A 31 -4.52 -3.21 0.92
CA ILE A 31 -3.33 -3.70 0.23
C ILE A 31 -3.77 -4.75 -0.79
N ILE A 32 -3.51 -4.46 -2.07
CA ILE A 32 -3.78 -5.39 -3.18
C ILE A 32 -2.44 -5.89 -3.71
N ASN A 33 -2.22 -7.20 -3.62
CA ASN A 33 -1.05 -7.87 -4.16
C ASN A 33 -1.38 -8.47 -5.54
N TYR A 34 -0.69 -7.99 -6.58
CA TYR A 34 -0.75 -8.51 -7.94
C TYR A 34 0.39 -9.51 -8.25
N SER A 35 1.41 -9.57 -7.40
CA SER A 35 2.52 -10.52 -7.55
C SER A 35 2.13 -11.94 -7.10
N ARG A 36 2.94 -12.94 -7.48
CA ARG A 36 2.78 -14.32 -6.98
C ARG A 36 3.19 -14.48 -5.52
N ASN A 37 3.98 -13.56 -5.00
CA ASN A 37 4.59 -13.67 -3.68
C ASN A 37 4.10 -12.54 -2.77
N ALA A 38 3.27 -12.87 -1.80
CA ALA A 38 2.74 -11.90 -0.85
C ALA A 38 3.80 -11.37 0.16
N SER A 39 5.06 -11.80 0.10
CA SER A 39 6.08 -11.40 1.08
C SER A 39 6.29 -9.89 1.14
N ASP A 40 6.30 -9.19 0.01
CA ASP A 40 6.49 -7.74 0.01
C ASP A 40 5.24 -6.99 0.45
N ALA A 41 4.05 -7.55 0.19
CA ALA A 41 2.79 -7.02 0.72
C ALA A 41 2.70 -7.17 2.25
N LYS A 42 3.26 -8.26 2.81
CA LYS A 42 3.40 -8.45 4.26
C LYS A 42 4.37 -7.44 4.86
N LYS A 43 5.55 -7.25 4.24
CA LYS A 43 6.49 -6.20 4.69
C LYS A 43 5.87 -4.81 4.66
N LEU A 44 5.09 -4.50 3.61
CA LEU A 44 4.38 -3.23 3.51
C LEU A 44 3.40 -3.04 4.66
N LYS A 45 2.62 -4.09 4.97
CA LYS A 45 1.69 -4.13 6.09
C LYS A 45 2.41 -3.87 7.42
N ASP A 46 3.55 -4.53 7.65
CA ASP A 46 4.34 -4.40 8.88
C ASP A 46 4.94 -2.99 9.01
N VAL A 47 5.50 -2.45 7.93
CA VAL A 47 6.09 -1.09 7.89
C VAL A 47 5.06 0.01 8.17
N LEU A 48 3.80 -0.22 7.80
CA LEU A 48 2.69 0.70 8.06
C LEU A 48 1.91 0.36 9.34
N ASN A 49 2.39 -0.59 10.15
CA ASN A 49 1.71 -1.04 11.36
C ASN A 49 0.22 -1.40 11.15
N LEU A 50 -0.10 -1.96 9.97
CA LEU A 50 -1.47 -2.29 9.56
C LEU A 50 -1.82 -3.73 9.97
N GLU A 51 -1.44 -4.19 11.17
CA GLU A 51 -1.44 -5.61 11.56
C GLU A 51 -2.78 -6.34 11.37
N ARG A 52 -3.90 -5.63 11.48
CA ARG A 52 -5.25 -6.21 11.35
C ARG A 52 -5.80 -6.22 9.91
N LEU A 53 -5.10 -5.60 8.97
CA LEU A 53 -5.54 -5.45 7.60
C LEU A 53 -5.32 -6.73 6.78
N GLU A 54 -6.32 -7.14 6.01
CA GLU A 54 -6.20 -8.29 5.11
C GLU A 54 -5.49 -7.89 3.80
N ILE A 55 -4.64 -8.77 3.28
CA ILE A 55 -3.98 -8.58 1.98
C ILE A 55 -4.83 -9.24 0.90
N TYR A 56 -5.38 -8.44 0.00
CA TYR A 56 -6.14 -8.93 -1.15
C TYR A 56 -5.19 -9.38 -2.25
N SER A 57 -5.10 -10.69 -2.47
CA SER A 57 -4.26 -11.23 -3.54
C SER A 57 -5.06 -11.46 -4.82
N LYS A 58 -4.69 -10.76 -5.88
CA LYS A 58 -5.27 -10.90 -7.22
C LYS A 58 -4.15 -10.94 -8.23
N PHE A 59 -3.57 -12.11 -8.47
CA PHE A 59 -2.45 -12.22 -9.42
C PHE A 59 -2.82 -11.68 -10.80
N ASP A 60 -2.04 -10.74 -11.33
CA ASP A 60 -2.26 -10.14 -12.65
C ASP A 60 -0.92 -9.74 -13.30
N LYS A 61 -0.53 -10.46 -14.35
CA LYS A 61 0.74 -10.23 -15.07
C LYS A 61 0.75 -8.93 -15.88
N LEU A 62 -0.40 -8.33 -16.13
CA LEU A 62 -0.51 -7.09 -16.91
C LEU A 62 -0.30 -5.84 -16.03
N LYS A 63 -0.27 -6.01 -14.70
CA LYS A 63 0.00 -4.91 -13.78
C LYS A 63 1.49 -4.60 -13.72
N ILE A 64 1.79 -3.32 -13.84
CA ILE A 64 3.15 -2.79 -13.74
C ILE A 64 3.62 -2.78 -12.28
N ALA A 65 2.70 -2.50 -11.34
CA ALA A 65 2.98 -2.55 -9.91
C ALA A 65 2.65 -3.92 -9.33
N ASP A 66 3.58 -4.48 -8.54
CA ASP A 66 3.36 -5.71 -7.78
C ASP A 66 2.33 -5.53 -6.66
N ILE A 67 2.25 -4.33 -6.09
CA ILE A 67 1.40 -4.00 -4.95
C ILE A 67 0.73 -2.65 -5.21
N VAL A 68 -0.55 -2.56 -4.86
CA VAL A 68 -1.29 -1.30 -4.78
C VAL A 68 -1.73 -1.09 -3.33
N LEU A 69 -1.40 0.08 -2.79
CA LEU A 69 -1.87 0.57 -1.50
C LEU A 69 -2.93 1.64 -1.74
N ILE A 70 -4.13 1.43 -1.22
CA ILE A 70 -5.19 2.42 -1.19
C ILE A 70 -5.34 2.89 0.25
N LEU A 71 -5.22 4.19 0.48
CA LEU A 71 -5.33 4.78 1.81
C LEU A 71 -6.79 5.14 2.06
N GLY A 72 -7.39 4.45 3.03
CA GLY A 72 -8.74 4.71 3.47
C GLY A 72 -8.81 5.86 4.46
N THR A 73 -10.03 6.24 4.83
CA THR A 73 -10.27 7.25 5.88
C THR A 73 -9.80 6.80 7.28
N ASP A 74 -9.59 5.50 7.47
CA ASP A 74 -9.07 4.88 8.69
C ASP A 74 -7.55 4.98 8.85
N PHE A 75 -6.82 5.43 7.82
CA PHE A 75 -5.36 5.48 7.86
C PHE A 75 -4.85 6.53 8.86
N ASP A 76 -4.11 6.09 9.90
CA ASP A 76 -3.47 7.01 10.84
C ASP A 76 -2.20 7.63 10.23
N GLU A 77 -2.27 8.92 9.88
CA GLU A 77 -1.13 9.65 9.33
C GLU A 77 0.09 9.70 10.26
N LYS A 78 -0.06 9.43 11.57
CA LYS A 78 1.08 9.34 12.50
C LYS A 78 2.04 8.20 12.16
N THR A 79 1.56 7.20 11.43
CA THR A 79 2.35 6.06 10.94
C THR A 79 3.51 6.49 10.02
N ILE A 80 3.35 7.62 9.33
CA ILE A 80 4.29 8.08 8.28
C ILE A 80 4.99 9.40 8.63
N LYS A 81 4.85 9.88 9.88
CA LYS A 81 5.42 11.15 10.36
C LYS A 81 6.73 10.94 11.11
#